data_AF-A0A6L3CDC7-F1
#
_entry.id   AF-A0A6L3CDC7-F1
#
_cell.length_a   1.000
_cell.length_b   1.000
_cell.length_c   1.000
_cell.angle_alpha   90.00
_cell.angle_beta   90.00
_cell.angle_gamma   90.00
#
_symmetry.space_group_name_H-M   'P 1'
#
loop_
_entity.id
_entity.type
_entity.pdbx_description
1 polymer ?
#
loop_
_entity_poly.entity_id
_entity_poly.type
_entity_poly.pdbx_seq_one_letter_code
_entity_poly.pdbx_strand_id
1 'polypeptide(L)' 'MDIGIALLMTQHDFNTIDLALKVEELGFESLWAPEHGIVPIDFKV' A
#
# COMPACT_ATOMS: atom_id res chain seq x y z
N MET A 1 -5.12 -2.84 -18.54
CA MET A 1 -3.81 -2.18 -18.46
C MET A 1 -3.10 -2.83 -17.29
N ASP A 2 -2.13 -3.70 -17.55
CA ASP A 2 -1.55 -4.59 -16.53
C ASP A 2 -0.55 -3.84 -15.61
N ILE A 3 -1.00 -2.76 -14.99
CA ILE A 3 -0.19 -1.92 -14.10
C ILE A 3 -0.79 -2.01 -12.69
N GLY A 4 0.07 -2.37 -11.75
CA GLY A 4 -0.22 -2.39 -10.33
C GLY A 4 0.79 -1.56 -9.54
N ILE A 5 0.49 -1.38 -8.26
CA ILE A 5 1.39 -0.71 -7.31
C ILE A 5 1.77 -1.64 -6.17
N ALA A 6 3.03 -1.57 -5.75
CA ALA A 6 3.56 -2.28 -4.60
C ALA A 6 4.13 -1.25 -3.62
N LEU A 7 3.74 -1.35 -2.37
CA LEU A 7 4.09 -0.38 -1.34
C LEU A 7 4.23 -1.05 0.03
N LEU A 8 5.17 -0.53 0.82
CA LEU A 8 5.33 -0.94 2.21
C LEU A 8 4.20 -0.32 3.02
N MET A 9 3.37 -1.14 3.67
CA MET A 9 2.27 -0.64 4.48
C MET A 9 2.76 -0.37 5.90
N THR A 10 3.10 0.88 6.18
CA THR A 10 3.39 1.34 7.54
C THR A 10 2.20 2.14 8.08
N GLN A 11 2.06 2.23 9.40
CA GLN A 11 1.01 3.08 10.01
C GLN A 11 1.25 4.58 9.83
N HIS A 12 2.45 4.99 9.42
CA HIS A 12 2.86 6.40 9.42
C HIS A 12 2.72 7.09 8.07
N ASP A 13 2.76 6.34 6.96
CA ASP A 13 2.92 6.96 5.65
C ASP A 13 1.58 7.42 5.06
N PHE A 14 0.57 6.55 5.04
CA PHE A 14 -0.72 6.84 4.41
C PHE A 14 -1.81 5.91 4.91
N ASN A 15 -3.06 6.36 4.80
CA ASN A 15 -4.21 5.50 4.99
C ASN A 15 -4.35 4.55 3.79
N THR A 16 -4.09 3.27 4.03
CA THR A 16 -4.21 2.20 3.04
C THR A 16 -5.56 2.18 2.32
N ILE A 17 -6.66 2.44 3.04
CA ILE A 17 -8.02 2.38 2.46
C ILE A 17 -8.19 3.49 1.42
N ASP A 18 -7.81 4.72 1.79
CA ASP A 18 -7.94 5.88 0.90
C ASP A 18 -7.06 5.72 -0.35
N LEU A 19 -5.87 5.14 -0.20
CA LEU A 19 -4.99 4.83 -1.31
C LEU A 19 -5.58 3.77 -2.24
N ALA A 20 -6.14 2.69 -1.69
CA ALA A 20 -6.73 1.61 -2.47
C ALA A 20 -7.89 2.11 -3.34
N LEU A 21 -8.79 2.90 -2.75
CA LEU A 21 -9.87 3.56 -3.49
C LEU A 21 -9.31 4.46 -4.59
N LYS A 22 -8.27 5.25 -4.28
CA LYS A 22 -7.75 6.20 -5.25
C LYS A 22 -7.12 5.52 -6.46
N VAL A 23 -6.42 4.42 -6.26
CA VAL A 23 -5.74 3.72 -7.37
C VAL A 23 -6.71 2.92 -8.21
N GLU A 24 -7.80 2.43 -7.61
CA GLU A 24 -8.92 1.84 -8.35
C GLU A 24 -9.59 2.89 -9.27
N GLU A 25 -9.87 4.10 -8.75
CA GLU A 25 -10.39 5.22 -9.56
C GLU A 25 -9.47 5.59 -10.75
N LEU A 26 -8.16 5.44 -10.58
CA LEU A 26 -7.16 5.75 -11.60
C LEU A 26 -6.94 4.60 -12.60
N GLY A 27 -7.62 3.47 -12.42
CA GLY A 27 -7.57 2.32 -13.34
C GLY A 27 -6.38 1.39 -13.11
N PHE A 28 -5.79 1.37 -11.91
CA PHE A 28 -4.82 0.33 -11.53
C PHE A 28 -5.54 -0.98 -11.25
N GLU A 29 -4.92 -2.09 -11.64
CA GLU A 29 -5.56 -3.42 -11.57
C GLU A 29 -5.17 -4.20 -10.32
N SER A 30 -4.10 -3.81 -9.64
CA SER A 30 -3.66 -4.47 -8.42
C SER A 30 -2.90 -3.55 -7.47
N LEU A 31 -3.10 -3.80 -6.18
CA LEU A 31 -2.38 -3.19 -5.07
C LEU A 31 -1.77 -4.32 -4.24
N TRP A 32 -0.43 -4.31 -4.12
CA TRP A 32 0.33 -5.36 -3.47
C TRP A 32 0.89 -4.84 -2.15
N ALA A 33 0.47 -5.48 -1.07
CA ALA A 33 0.99 -5.26 0.28
C ALA A 33 1.89 -6.44 0.66
N PRO A 34 3.23 -6.27 0.68
CA PRO A 34 4.13 -7.33 1.09
C PRO A 34 3.92 -7.68 2.56
N GLU A 35 4.00 -8.97 2.87
CA GLU A 35 3.90 -9.46 4.25
C GLU A 35 5.16 -9.08 5.05
N HIS A 36 4.95 -8.58 6.25
CA HIS A 36 6.01 -8.34 7.22
C HIS A 36 6.05 -9.49 8.23
N GLY A 37 7.10 -10.33 8.17
CA GLY A 37 7.30 -11.38 9.17
C GLY A 37 7.52 -10.86 10.60
N ILE A 38 7.93 -9.59 10.72
CA ILE A 38 8.00 -8.83 11.96
C ILE A 38 7.46 -7.44 11.64
N VAL A 39 6.36 -7.03 12.28
CA VAL A 39 5.82 -5.67 12.16
C VAL A 39 6.63 -4.77 13.09
N PRO A 40 7.45 -3.85 12.56
CA PRO A 40 8.26 -3.01 13.41
C PRO A 40 7.37 -1.88 13.97
N ILE A 41 7.08 -1.98 15.26
CA ILE A 41 6.41 -0.91 16.01
C ILE A 41 7.37 0.29 16.03
N ASP A 42 6.90 1.45 15.59
CA ASP A 42 7.64 2.72 15.52
C ASP A 42 8.73 2.87 14.42
N PHE A 43 8.71 2.04 13.38
CA PHE A 43 9.61 2.25 12.22
C PHE A 43 9.19 3.47 11.40
N LYS A 44 10.16 4.36 11.11
CA LYS A 44 9.95 5.59 10.33
C LYS A 44 10.94 5.63 9.17
N VAL A 45 10.44 5.88 7.97
CA VAL A 45 11.23 6.14 6.73
C VAL A 45 11.29 7.63 6.43
#